data_AF-A0A3D1R3Y1-F1
#
_entry.id   AF-A0A3D1R3Y1-F1
#
_cell.length_a   1.000
_cell.length_b   1.000
_cell.length_c   1.000
_cell.angle_alpha   90.00
_cell.angle_beta   90.00
_cell.angle_gamma   90.00
#
_symmetry.space_group_name_H-M   'P 1'
#
loop_
_entity.id
_entity.type
_entity.pdbx_description
1 polymer ?
#
loop_
_entity_poly.entity_id
_entity_poly.type
_entity_poly.pdbx_seq_one_letter_code
_entity_poly.pdbx_strand_id
1 'polypeptide(L)'
;VDCGGSCLACEGDSCTQDSDCVTGFCLDNETCWVPDCTDGIKNGSETDIDCGGPCAEKCADGLGCNLDAECLSGSCLDHTCEAAYRHTVPLDGTNDFAAVEEFPTTSAGYVAYATWDADYLYVGYQGSDIGATATATKWVQIYLDVDPDDASGASTGVTYNTQTPSFPAGLRPDFHFGWQTTANSVDNRLEYLGDWQSADPSTTIDVARSGDFVEFRIALSGIYDPEKVALTVFMINEQAGTEWTFAGLYPDAWGLGAGDIPVSDGYFATIPVSTYLLADFALAREPADSMNKQP
;
A
#
# COMPACT_ATOMS: atom_id res chain seq x y z
N VAL A 1 46.11 10.22 24.94
CA VAL A 1 45.27 10.85 23.91
C VAL A 1 46.14 10.89 22.68
N ASP A 2 45.82 10.08 21.67
CA ASP A 2 46.67 9.87 20.48
C ASP A 2 46.18 10.70 19.27
N CYS A 3 45.45 11.79 19.52
CA CYS A 3 44.89 12.71 18.54
C CYS A 3 45.16 14.18 18.96
N GLY A 4 45.07 15.13 18.02
CA GLY A 4 45.30 16.57 18.23
C GLY A 4 46.71 17.07 17.85
N GLY A 5 46.85 18.37 17.56
CA GLY A 5 48.12 19.01 17.18
C GLY A 5 48.72 18.49 15.86
N SER A 6 49.87 17.79 15.96
CA SER A 6 50.53 17.18 14.78
C SER A 6 49.99 15.79 14.43
N CYS A 7 49.07 15.25 15.22
CA CYS A 7 48.39 13.98 14.99
C CYS A 7 47.09 14.18 14.18
N LEU A 8 46.34 13.09 13.94
CA LEU A 8 44.99 13.18 13.39
C LEU A 8 44.06 13.93 14.36
N ALA A 9 43.05 14.61 13.82
CA ALA A 9 42.07 15.34 14.62
C ALA A 9 41.24 14.39 15.50
N CYS A 10 40.84 14.88 16.67
CA CYS A 10 40.08 14.18 17.70
C CYS A 10 38.56 14.26 17.46
N GLU A 11 37.83 13.22 17.86
CA GLU A 11 36.37 13.19 17.88
C GLU A 11 35.91 12.86 19.31
N GLY A 12 35.26 13.81 19.99
CA GLY A 12 34.84 13.69 21.39
C GLY A 12 35.95 13.69 22.45
N ASP A 13 37.21 13.63 22.04
CA ASP A 13 38.39 13.67 22.92
C ASP A 13 38.80 15.10 23.32
N SER A 14 39.77 15.22 24.22
CA SER A 14 40.26 16.51 24.72
C SER A 14 40.97 17.35 23.64
N CYS A 15 40.76 18.66 23.63
CA CYS A 15 41.34 19.60 22.68
C CYS A 15 41.87 20.86 23.36
N THR A 16 42.78 21.57 22.68
CA THR A 16 43.32 22.87 23.13
C THR A 16 43.05 24.01 22.16
N GLN A 17 42.67 23.67 20.91
CA GLN A 17 42.27 24.60 19.86
C GLN A 17 41.34 23.90 18.88
N ASP A 18 40.54 24.67 18.15
CA ASP A 18 39.55 24.18 17.17
C ASP A 18 40.10 23.18 16.16
N SER A 19 41.33 23.39 15.66
CA SER A 19 41.96 22.49 14.70
C SER A 19 42.33 21.12 15.26
N ASP A 20 42.29 20.94 16.59
CA ASP A 20 42.48 19.64 17.21
C ASP A 20 41.26 18.73 16.99
N CYS A 21 40.10 19.29 16.62
CA CYS A 21 38.84 18.58 16.50
C CYS A 21 38.45 18.30 15.05
N VAL A 22 37.88 17.12 14.79
CA VAL A 22 37.33 16.76 13.46
C VAL A 22 36.24 17.74 13.05
N THR A 23 35.41 18.17 14.00
CA THR A 23 34.36 19.19 13.81
C THR A 23 34.89 20.60 13.66
N GLY A 24 36.17 20.84 13.96
CA GLY A 24 36.75 22.17 14.00
C GLY A 24 36.25 23.04 15.17
N PHE A 25 35.66 22.44 16.22
CA PHE A 25 35.14 23.18 17.37
C PHE A 25 35.57 22.53 18.69
N CYS A 26 36.40 23.24 19.44
CA CYS A 26 36.82 22.87 20.78
C CYS A 26 35.97 23.61 21.81
N LEU A 27 35.20 22.88 22.62
CA LEU A 27 34.32 23.46 23.63
C LEU A 27 35.12 24.06 24.80
N ASP A 28 34.52 24.99 25.55
CA ASP A 28 35.15 25.66 26.71
C ASP A 28 35.61 24.69 27.82
N ASN A 29 35.09 23.47 27.84
CA ASN A 29 35.49 22.40 28.75
C ASN A 29 36.67 21.56 28.22
N GLU A 30 37.37 22.04 27.19
CA GLU A 30 38.53 21.37 26.55
C GLU A 30 38.17 20.03 25.90
N THR A 31 36.95 19.88 25.37
CA THR A 31 36.53 18.67 24.62
C THR A 31 36.04 19.01 23.22
N CYS A 32 36.36 18.16 22.25
CA CYS A 32 35.87 18.32 20.90
C CYS A 32 34.36 18.13 20.86
N TRP A 33 33.66 19.08 20.21
CA TRP A 33 32.24 18.93 19.98
C TRP A 33 31.98 17.71 19.10
N VAL A 34 30.97 16.92 19.47
CA VAL A 34 30.55 15.70 18.77
C VAL A 34 29.20 16.01 18.10
N PRO A 35 29.07 15.75 16.78
CA PRO A 35 27.81 15.76 16.05
C PRO A 35 26.74 14.94 16.77
N ASP A 36 25.55 15.49 16.98
CA ASP A 36 24.42 14.76 17.57
C ASP A 36 23.17 14.94 16.71
N CYS A 37 22.49 13.83 16.42
CA CYS A 37 21.31 13.78 15.57
C CYS A 37 20.04 14.39 16.19
N THR A 38 20.16 15.17 17.26
CA THR A 38 19.04 15.83 17.95
C THR A 38 19.41 17.23 18.46
N ASP A 39 20.52 17.80 17.97
CA ASP A 39 21.06 19.06 18.47
C ASP A 39 20.52 20.31 17.76
N GLY A 40 19.69 20.14 16.72
CA GLY A 40 19.05 21.20 15.98
C GLY A 40 19.93 21.82 14.90
N ILE A 41 21.09 21.23 14.60
CA ILE A 41 22.09 21.78 13.70
C ILE A 41 22.52 20.71 12.70
N LYS A 42 22.35 20.98 11.40
CA LYS A 42 22.92 20.14 10.33
C LYS A 42 24.44 20.06 10.42
N ASN A 43 24.96 18.96 10.93
CA ASN A 43 26.39 18.77 11.19
C ASN A 43 26.84 17.31 10.94
N GLY A 44 28.11 17.02 11.23
CA GLY A 44 28.66 15.68 10.99
C GLY A 44 28.48 15.18 9.55
N SER A 45 27.76 14.07 9.38
CA SER A 45 27.43 13.46 8.08
C SER A 45 25.93 13.41 7.82
N GLU A 46 25.15 14.25 8.50
CA GLU A 46 23.72 14.38 8.30
C GLU A 46 23.38 14.92 6.91
N THR A 47 22.26 14.48 6.35
CA THR A 47 21.80 14.95 5.04
C THR A 47 20.83 16.11 5.14
N ASP A 48 20.15 16.26 6.27
CA ASP A 48 19.49 17.49 6.72
C ASP A 48 19.60 17.64 8.25
N ILE A 49 19.08 18.73 8.82
CA ILE A 49 19.14 18.98 10.27
C ILE A 49 18.59 17.77 11.03
N ASP A 50 19.44 17.14 11.86
CA ASP A 50 19.07 16.03 12.76
C ASP A 50 18.53 14.77 12.04
N CYS A 51 18.80 14.58 10.74
CA CYS A 51 18.29 13.41 10.01
C CYS A 51 19.22 12.94 8.86
N GLY A 52 19.02 11.67 8.50
CA GLY A 52 19.74 11.01 7.40
C GLY A 52 21.23 10.79 7.67
N GLY A 53 21.94 10.26 6.68
CA GLY A 53 23.33 9.85 6.84
C GLY A 53 23.48 8.79 7.96
N PRO A 54 24.27 9.05 9.03
CA PRO A 54 24.42 8.14 10.15
C PRO A 54 23.25 8.18 11.14
N CYS A 55 22.34 9.14 11.04
CA CYS A 55 21.23 9.28 11.96
C CYS A 55 20.20 8.15 11.78
N ALA A 56 19.66 7.68 12.90
CA ALA A 56 18.59 6.69 12.90
C ALA A 56 17.27 7.28 12.39
N GLU A 57 17.07 8.58 12.58
CA GLU A 57 15.90 9.31 12.10
C GLU A 57 16.03 9.55 10.60
N LYS A 58 14.96 9.19 9.88
CA LYS A 58 14.86 9.46 8.45
C LYS A 58 14.33 10.87 8.22
N CYS A 59 14.83 11.50 7.18
CA CYS A 59 14.41 12.81 6.75
C CYS A 59 12.99 12.79 6.18
N ALA A 60 12.20 13.79 6.59
CA ALA A 60 10.87 14.03 6.07
C ALA A 60 10.88 14.55 4.63
N ASP A 61 9.72 14.54 3.98
CA ASP A 61 9.52 15.02 2.62
C ASP A 61 10.06 16.45 2.44
N GLY A 62 10.78 16.68 1.35
CA GLY A 62 11.40 17.96 1.02
C GLY A 62 12.73 18.26 1.73
N LEU A 63 13.19 17.39 2.64
CA LEU A 63 14.49 17.53 3.30
C LEU A 63 15.62 16.86 2.49
N GLY A 64 16.86 17.24 2.81
CA GLY A 64 18.06 16.78 2.14
C GLY A 64 18.38 15.30 2.37
N CYS A 65 18.78 14.62 1.30
CA CYS A 65 19.17 13.21 1.32
C CYS A 65 20.28 12.91 0.30
N ASN A 66 20.93 11.77 0.48
CA ASN A 66 21.88 11.16 -0.46
C ASN A 66 21.44 9.75 -0.88
N LEU A 67 20.63 9.07 -0.05
CA LEU A 67 20.15 7.71 -0.29
C LEU A 67 18.65 7.59 0.03
N ASP A 68 17.95 6.74 -0.71
CA ASP A 68 16.52 6.43 -0.49
C ASP A 68 16.21 6.02 0.96
N ALA A 69 17.11 5.25 1.58
CA ALA A 69 16.94 4.77 2.95
C ALA A 69 16.93 5.89 4.00
N GLU A 70 17.45 7.07 3.65
CA GLU A 70 17.47 8.26 4.52
C GLU A 70 16.14 9.01 4.50
N CYS A 71 15.22 8.69 3.59
CA CYS A 71 13.92 9.36 3.48
C CYS A 71 12.80 8.53 4.10
N LEU A 72 11.86 9.17 4.80
CA LEU A 72 10.65 8.51 5.32
C LEU A 72 9.86 7.84 4.20
N SER A 73 9.74 8.54 3.07
CA SER A 73 9.09 8.05 1.85
C SER A 73 9.87 6.97 1.10
N GLY A 74 11.10 6.67 1.53
CA GLY A 74 11.97 5.70 0.89
C GLY A 74 12.43 6.07 -0.52
N SER A 75 12.34 7.35 -0.91
CA SER A 75 12.85 7.85 -2.20
C SER A 75 13.60 9.17 -2.04
N CYS A 76 14.84 9.20 -2.51
CA CYS A 76 15.70 10.38 -2.57
C CYS A 76 15.93 10.77 -4.04
N LEU A 77 15.26 11.82 -4.50
CA LEU A 77 15.41 12.34 -5.86
C LEU A 77 16.05 13.72 -5.84
N ASP A 78 17.10 13.92 -6.65
CA ASP A 78 17.81 15.19 -6.76
C ASP A 78 18.24 15.77 -5.38
N HIS A 79 18.76 14.89 -4.52
CA HIS A 79 19.18 15.20 -3.14
C HIS A 79 18.06 15.69 -2.21
N THR A 80 16.81 15.40 -2.54
CA THR A 80 15.63 15.79 -1.76
C THR A 80 14.72 14.58 -1.56
N CYS A 81 14.23 14.39 -0.34
CA CYS A 81 13.25 13.35 -0.06
C CYS A 81 11.95 13.65 -0.79
N GLU A 82 11.51 12.72 -1.64
CA GLU A 82 10.24 12.87 -2.35
C GLU A 82 9.07 12.71 -1.39
N ALA A 83 7.92 13.28 -1.76
CA ALA A 83 6.70 13.08 -1.02
C ALA A 83 6.11 11.69 -1.28
N ALA A 84 5.39 11.15 -0.29
CA ALA A 84 4.63 9.92 -0.46
C ALA A 84 3.66 10.02 -1.66
N TYR A 85 3.45 8.92 -2.38
CA TYR A 85 2.57 8.91 -3.55
C TYR A 85 1.13 9.18 -3.12
N ARG A 86 0.46 10.10 -3.82
CA ARG A 86 -0.92 10.51 -3.52
C ARG A 86 -1.64 10.87 -4.82
N HIS A 87 -2.83 10.31 -5.02
CA HIS A 87 -3.76 10.72 -6.07
C HIS A 87 -5.20 10.62 -5.56
N THR A 88 -5.88 11.76 -5.53
CA THR A 88 -7.30 11.85 -5.13
C THR A 88 -8.18 11.73 -6.36
N VAL A 89 -9.03 10.70 -6.38
CA VAL A 89 -9.99 10.44 -7.46
C VAL A 89 -11.37 11.04 -7.10
N PRO A 90 -11.94 11.93 -7.92
CA PRO A 90 -13.32 12.37 -7.77
C PRO A 90 -14.29 11.21 -7.96
N LEU A 91 -15.24 11.04 -7.03
CA LEU A 91 -16.22 9.95 -7.12
C LEU A 91 -17.46 10.37 -7.93
N ASP A 92 -17.37 10.35 -9.26
CA ASP A 92 -18.41 10.80 -10.20
C ASP A 92 -18.84 9.77 -11.28
N GLY A 93 -18.18 8.63 -11.35
CA GLY A 93 -18.42 7.53 -12.30
C GLY A 93 -17.63 7.66 -13.60
N THR A 94 -16.75 8.65 -13.74
CA THR A 94 -15.77 8.78 -14.83
C THR A 94 -14.47 8.13 -14.41
N ASN A 95 -13.74 7.54 -15.37
CA ASN A 95 -12.41 7.01 -15.07
C ASN A 95 -11.38 8.13 -15.05
N ASP A 96 -11.02 8.57 -13.84
CA ASP A 96 -9.99 9.57 -13.59
C ASP A 96 -8.65 8.97 -13.10
N PHE A 97 -8.50 7.64 -13.12
CA PHE A 97 -7.26 6.96 -12.73
C PHE A 97 -6.13 7.21 -13.74
N ALA A 98 -4.89 7.28 -13.25
CA ALA A 98 -3.70 7.40 -14.08
C ALA A 98 -3.26 6.04 -14.65
N ALA A 99 -2.47 6.05 -15.73
CA ALA A 99 -2.00 4.82 -16.37
C ALA A 99 -1.14 3.92 -15.44
N VAL A 100 -0.48 4.50 -14.43
CA VAL A 100 0.31 3.80 -13.41
C VAL A 100 -0.55 3.20 -12.29
N GLU A 101 -1.86 3.38 -12.37
CA GLU A 101 -2.87 2.89 -11.43
C GLU A 101 -3.75 1.82 -12.08
N GLU A 102 -3.52 1.55 -13.37
CA GLU A 102 -4.22 0.58 -14.19
C GLU A 102 -3.58 -0.80 -14.06
N PHE A 103 -4.42 -1.80 -13.78
CA PHE A 103 -4.01 -3.19 -13.62
C PHE A 103 -4.82 -4.09 -14.55
N PRO A 104 -4.12 -4.90 -15.37
CA PRO A 104 -4.81 -5.91 -16.17
C PRO A 104 -5.43 -6.96 -15.23
N THR A 105 -6.46 -7.65 -15.74
CA THR A 105 -7.13 -8.72 -15.01
C THR A 105 -7.04 -10.04 -15.76
N THR A 106 -7.32 -11.14 -15.09
CA THR A 106 -7.34 -12.50 -15.67
C THR A 106 -8.30 -12.66 -16.86
N SER A 107 -9.28 -11.77 -17.01
CA SER A 107 -10.25 -11.81 -18.10
C SER A 107 -10.02 -10.67 -19.10
N ALA A 108 -9.89 -11.02 -20.39
CA ALA A 108 -9.77 -10.04 -21.45
C ALA A 108 -11.00 -9.10 -21.49
N GLY A 109 -10.74 -7.79 -21.62
CA GLY A 109 -11.79 -6.76 -21.62
C GLY A 109 -12.21 -6.27 -20.24
N TYR A 110 -11.56 -6.76 -19.18
CA TYR A 110 -11.72 -6.27 -17.82
C TYR A 110 -10.42 -5.64 -17.32
N VAL A 111 -10.55 -4.52 -16.63
CA VAL A 111 -9.44 -3.73 -16.10
C VAL A 111 -9.77 -3.30 -14.68
N ALA A 112 -8.81 -3.47 -13.77
CA ALA A 112 -8.90 -2.99 -12.40
C ALA A 112 -8.02 -1.76 -12.25
N TYR A 113 -8.35 -0.91 -11.29
CA TYR A 113 -7.54 0.26 -10.95
C TYR A 113 -7.42 0.37 -9.44
N ALA A 114 -6.30 0.86 -8.94
CA ALA A 114 -6.18 1.21 -7.54
C ALA A 114 -5.23 2.40 -7.34
N THR A 115 -5.63 3.32 -6.47
CA THR A 115 -4.81 4.43 -6.03
C THR A 115 -5.22 4.88 -4.64
N TRP A 116 -4.52 5.83 -4.06
CA TRP A 116 -4.75 6.29 -2.70
C TRP A 116 -4.32 7.73 -2.49
N ASP A 117 -4.92 8.35 -1.49
CA ASP A 117 -4.43 9.59 -0.92
C ASP A 117 -4.19 9.46 0.60
N ALA A 118 -4.22 10.56 1.34
CA ALA A 118 -3.97 10.55 2.78
C ALA A 118 -5.17 10.05 3.59
N ASP A 119 -6.37 10.06 3.00
CA ASP A 119 -7.64 9.80 3.69
C ASP A 119 -8.37 8.58 3.12
N TYR A 120 -8.09 8.22 1.86
CA TYR A 120 -8.86 7.23 1.12
C TYR A 120 -8.01 6.26 0.29
N LEU A 121 -8.50 5.02 0.23
CA LEU A 121 -8.17 4.05 -0.81
C LEU A 121 -9.25 4.08 -1.89
N TYR A 122 -8.82 4.17 -3.15
CA TYR A 122 -9.69 4.15 -4.32
C TYR A 122 -9.47 2.88 -5.13
N VAL A 123 -10.57 2.24 -5.52
CA VAL A 123 -10.54 1.07 -6.41
C VAL A 123 -11.45 1.35 -7.59
N GLY A 124 -10.93 1.24 -8.79
CA GLY A 124 -11.70 1.31 -10.03
C GLY A 124 -11.86 -0.07 -10.66
N TYR A 125 -12.93 -0.25 -11.42
CA TYR A 125 -13.14 -1.50 -12.13
C TYR A 125 -13.94 -1.26 -13.41
N GLN A 126 -13.49 -1.84 -14.52
CA GLN A 126 -14.10 -1.68 -15.84
C GLN A 126 -14.37 -3.04 -16.49
N GLY A 127 -15.55 -3.20 -17.09
CA GLY A 127 -15.92 -4.41 -17.80
C GLY A 127 -17.41 -4.49 -18.14
N SER A 128 -17.77 -5.28 -19.15
CA SER A 128 -19.14 -5.33 -19.67
C SER A 128 -20.18 -5.86 -18.68
N ASP A 129 -19.74 -6.54 -17.61
CA ASP A 129 -20.60 -7.04 -16.53
C ASP A 129 -20.83 -6.01 -15.40
N ILE A 130 -20.34 -4.77 -15.51
CA ILE A 130 -20.56 -3.70 -14.51
C ILE A 130 -21.78 -2.84 -14.84
N GLY A 131 -22.10 -2.72 -16.13
CA GLY A 131 -23.14 -1.82 -16.63
C GLY A 131 -24.56 -2.15 -16.17
N ALA A 132 -25.48 -1.21 -16.39
CA ALA A 132 -26.88 -1.34 -15.94
C ALA A 132 -27.64 -2.51 -16.58
N THR A 133 -27.07 -3.12 -17.61
CA THR A 133 -27.58 -4.32 -18.28
C THR A 133 -27.00 -5.62 -17.72
N ALA A 134 -26.12 -5.55 -16.73
CA ALA A 134 -25.58 -6.71 -16.04
C ALA A 134 -26.68 -7.52 -15.34
N THR A 135 -26.41 -8.80 -15.08
CA THR A 135 -27.33 -9.66 -14.33
C THR A 135 -27.16 -9.44 -12.83
N ALA A 136 -28.25 -9.56 -12.06
CA ALA A 136 -28.27 -9.39 -10.61
C ALA A 136 -27.48 -10.46 -9.83
N THR A 137 -26.62 -11.20 -10.52
CA THR A 137 -25.74 -12.23 -10.02
C THR A 137 -24.29 -11.77 -10.02
N LYS A 138 -23.95 -10.64 -10.66
CA LYS A 138 -22.57 -10.18 -10.77
C LYS A 138 -22.21 -9.29 -9.58
N TRP A 139 -21.12 -9.65 -8.93
CA TRP A 139 -20.55 -8.94 -7.81
C TRP A 139 -19.09 -8.61 -8.05
N VAL A 140 -18.67 -7.41 -7.66
CA VAL A 140 -17.27 -7.07 -7.45
C VAL A 140 -16.93 -7.38 -5.99
N GLN A 141 -15.83 -8.08 -5.77
CA GLN A 141 -15.32 -8.48 -4.46
C GLN A 141 -14.03 -7.75 -4.19
N ILE A 142 -13.94 -7.05 -3.07
CA ILE A 142 -12.74 -6.35 -2.61
C ILE A 142 -12.40 -6.91 -1.24
N TYR A 143 -11.18 -7.39 -1.06
CA TYR A 143 -10.66 -7.83 0.23
C TYR A 143 -9.46 -6.98 0.61
N LEU A 144 -9.48 -6.47 1.84
CA LEU A 144 -8.40 -5.68 2.41
C LEU A 144 -7.86 -6.37 3.67
N ASP A 145 -6.56 -6.56 3.69
CA ASP A 145 -5.75 -6.84 4.87
C ASP A 145 -5.10 -5.51 5.27
N VAL A 146 -5.44 -5.01 6.45
CA VAL A 146 -5.05 -3.67 6.91
C VAL A 146 -3.83 -3.69 7.81
N ASP A 147 -3.29 -4.87 8.08
CA ASP A 147 -2.07 -5.10 8.84
C ASP A 147 -1.20 -6.18 8.17
N PRO A 148 -0.80 -6.02 6.89
CA PRO A 148 -0.19 -7.10 6.08
C PRO A 148 1.18 -7.59 6.56
N ASP A 149 1.76 -6.93 7.55
CA ASP A 149 2.98 -7.35 8.25
C ASP A 149 2.70 -8.32 9.42
N ASP A 150 1.43 -8.45 9.84
CA ASP A 150 0.92 -9.44 10.80
C ASP A 150 0.17 -10.57 10.06
N ALA A 151 0.01 -11.70 10.74
CA ALA A 151 -0.75 -12.84 10.24
C ALA A 151 -2.14 -12.95 10.89
N SER A 152 -2.60 -11.90 11.57
CA SER A 152 -4.00 -11.67 11.96
C SER A 152 -4.91 -11.65 10.74
N GLY A 153 -6.21 -11.89 10.92
CA GLY A 153 -7.19 -11.86 9.83
C GLY A 153 -7.51 -13.22 9.20
N ALA A 154 -8.31 -13.20 8.13
CA ALA A 154 -8.92 -14.41 7.58
C ALA A 154 -7.98 -15.16 6.63
N SER A 155 -7.99 -16.49 6.72
CA SER A 155 -7.39 -17.35 5.66
C SER A 155 -8.37 -17.67 4.51
N THR A 156 -9.66 -17.37 4.70
CA THR A 156 -10.72 -17.61 3.72
C THR A 156 -11.71 -16.46 3.69
N GLY A 157 -12.26 -16.15 2.52
CA GLY A 157 -13.22 -15.06 2.33
C GLY A 157 -14.66 -15.39 2.72
N VAL A 158 -15.56 -14.48 2.37
CA VAL A 158 -17.01 -14.65 2.51
C VAL A 158 -17.48 -15.77 1.57
N THR A 159 -18.38 -16.62 2.07
CA THR A 159 -18.94 -17.70 1.25
C THR A 159 -20.15 -17.20 0.45
N TYR A 160 -20.04 -17.28 -0.88
CA TYR A 160 -21.11 -17.02 -1.83
C TYR A 160 -21.71 -18.37 -2.26
N ASN A 161 -22.99 -18.59 -1.94
CA ASN A 161 -23.68 -19.88 -1.77
C ASN A 161 -22.79 -21.08 -1.38
N THR A 162 -22.06 -21.67 -2.31
CA THR A 162 -21.25 -22.88 -2.09
C THR A 162 -19.74 -22.68 -2.14
N GLN A 163 -19.29 -21.44 -2.37
CA GLN A 163 -17.93 -21.13 -2.75
C GLN A 163 -17.31 -20.05 -1.90
N THR A 164 -16.05 -20.29 -1.55
CA THR A 164 -15.32 -19.48 -0.60
C THR A 164 -13.94 -19.15 -1.17
N PRO A 165 -13.52 -17.88 -1.16
CA PRO A 165 -12.14 -17.51 -1.46
C PRO A 165 -11.15 -18.09 -0.44
N SER A 166 -9.97 -18.46 -0.91
CA SER A 166 -8.80 -18.78 -0.08
C SER A 166 -7.66 -17.86 -0.45
N PHE A 167 -6.90 -17.40 0.55
CA PHE A 167 -5.85 -16.39 0.36
C PHE A 167 -4.43 -16.97 0.48
N PRO A 168 -3.44 -16.40 -0.23
CA PRO A 168 -2.04 -16.82 -0.15
C PRO A 168 -1.42 -16.46 1.20
N ALA A 169 -0.18 -16.87 1.44
CA ALA A 169 0.57 -16.36 2.59
C ALA A 169 0.85 -14.85 2.40
N GLY A 170 0.70 -14.04 3.45
CA GLY A 170 0.90 -12.59 3.38
C GLY A 170 -0.35 -11.78 3.02
N LEU A 171 -1.45 -12.44 2.64
CA LEU A 171 -2.77 -11.82 2.57
C LEU A 171 -3.71 -12.48 3.58
N ARG A 172 -4.10 -11.72 4.60
CA ARG A 172 -5.04 -12.12 5.63
C ARG A 172 -6.10 -11.04 5.82
N PRO A 173 -7.14 -11.02 4.97
CA PRO A 173 -8.07 -9.91 4.96
C PRO A 173 -8.86 -9.80 6.28
N ASP A 174 -8.91 -8.58 6.81
CA ASP A 174 -9.80 -8.19 7.90
C ASP A 174 -11.12 -7.65 7.37
N PHE A 175 -11.07 -6.96 6.23
CA PHE A 175 -12.25 -6.33 5.65
C PHE A 175 -12.59 -6.94 4.30
N HIS A 176 -13.89 -6.98 4.04
CA HIS A 176 -14.45 -7.37 2.77
C HIS A 176 -15.54 -6.40 2.37
N PHE A 177 -15.53 -6.04 1.09
CA PHE A 177 -16.54 -5.19 0.48
C PHE A 177 -17.03 -5.86 -0.80
N GLY A 178 -18.28 -6.30 -0.78
CA GLY A 178 -18.99 -6.80 -1.97
C GLY A 178 -19.89 -5.72 -2.55
N TRP A 179 -19.89 -5.55 -3.86
CA TRP A 179 -20.86 -4.67 -4.55
C TRP A 179 -21.57 -5.39 -5.69
N GLN A 180 -22.92 -5.37 -5.67
CA GLN A 180 -23.75 -6.00 -6.69
C GLN A 180 -24.08 -5.02 -7.83
N THR A 181 -23.70 -5.42 -9.05
CA THR A 181 -23.74 -4.57 -10.25
C THR A 181 -25.13 -4.06 -10.65
N THR A 182 -26.18 -4.86 -10.42
CA THR A 182 -27.55 -4.55 -10.86
C THR A 182 -28.34 -3.77 -9.82
N ALA A 183 -28.34 -4.25 -8.57
CA ALA A 183 -29.07 -3.59 -7.49
C ALA A 183 -28.33 -2.37 -6.93
N ASN A 184 -27.04 -2.21 -7.26
CA ASN A 184 -26.16 -1.21 -6.66
C ASN A 184 -26.13 -1.33 -5.13
N SER A 185 -26.20 -2.56 -4.61
CA SER A 185 -26.20 -2.87 -3.18
C SER A 185 -24.81 -3.29 -2.74
N VAL A 186 -24.48 -2.98 -1.50
CA VAL A 186 -23.19 -3.34 -0.88
C VAL A 186 -23.38 -4.40 0.20
N ASP A 187 -22.40 -5.28 0.36
CA ASP A 187 -22.27 -6.22 1.48
C ASP A 187 -20.87 -6.05 2.10
N ASN A 188 -20.80 -5.28 3.18
CA ASN A 188 -19.56 -4.96 3.85
C ASN A 188 -19.40 -5.85 5.07
N ARG A 189 -18.24 -6.51 5.18
CA ARG A 189 -17.94 -7.47 6.24
C ARG A 189 -16.62 -7.15 6.93
N LEU A 190 -16.57 -7.51 8.20
CA LEU A 190 -15.38 -7.51 9.05
C LEU A 190 -15.14 -8.94 9.54
N GLU A 191 -13.90 -9.38 9.48
CA GLU A 191 -13.42 -10.61 10.10
C GLU A 191 -13.41 -10.45 11.61
N TYR A 192 -13.97 -11.44 12.31
CA TYR A 192 -13.85 -11.52 13.75
C TYR A 192 -13.86 -12.97 14.21
N LEU A 193 -12.72 -13.42 14.76
CA LEU A 193 -12.54 -14.74 15.38
C LEU A 193 -12.84 -15.92 14.43
N GLY A 194 -12.50 -15.78 13.15
CA GLY A 194 -12.66 -16.77 12.10
C GLY A 194 -13.98 -16.67 11.34
N ASP A 195 -14.83 -15.69 11.65
CA ASP A 195 -16.14 -15.51 11.03
C ASP A 195 -16.29 -14.12 10.39
N TRP A 196 -16.96 -14.07 9.24
CA TRP A 196 -17.30 -12.82 8.55
C TRP A 196 -18.62 -12.23 9.04
N GLN A 197 -18.55 -11.15 9.79
CA GLN A 197 -19.71 -10.44 10.35
C GLN A 197 -20.02 -9.19 9.54
N SER A 198 -21.24 -8.67 9.65
CA SER A 198 -21.54 -7.35 9.07
C SER A 198 -20.62 -6.30 9.70
N ALA A 199 -19.98 -5.50 8.86
CA ALA A 199 -19.10 -4.43 9.31
C ALA A 199 -19.89 -3.34 10.05
N ASP A 200 -19.18 -2.53 10.85
CA ASP A 200 -19.77 -1.36 11.50
C ASP A 200 -20.37 -0.40 10.46
N PRO A 201 -21.48 0.30 10.74
CA PRO A 201 -22.06 1.28 9.81
C PRO A 201 -21.12 2.41 9.37
N SER A 202 -20.02 2.66 10.10
CA SER A 202 -18.96 3.59 9.70
C SER A 202 -17.99 3.02 8.68
N THR A 203 -17.84 1.70 8.59
CA THR A 203 -17.04 1.01 7.57
C THR A 203 -17.85 0.86 6.29
N THR A 204 -17.73 1.86 5.43
CA THR A 204 -18.54 1.99 4.20
C THR A 204 -17.66 2.04 2.96
N ILE A 205 -18.28 1.71 1.84
CA ILE A 205 -17.76 2.03 0.51
C ILE A 205 -18.68 3.04 -0.11
N ASP A 206 -18.12 4.14 -0.58
CA ASP A 206 -18.84 5.04 -1.49
C ASP A 206 -18.66 4.50 -2.90
N VAL A 207 -19.73 4.53 -3.70
CA VAL A 207 -19.73 3.95 -5.05
C VAL A 207 -20.29 4.94 -6.05
N ALA A 208 -19.56 5.14 -7.16
CA ALA A 208 -20.09 5.80 -8.36
C ALA A 208 -19.88 4.92 -9.59
N ARG A 209 -20.85 4.97 -10.50
CA ARG A 209 -20.88 4.12 -11.69
C ARG A 209 -21.43 4.86 -12.89
N SER A 210 -20.74 4.73 -14.02
CA SER A 210 -21.23 5.18 -15.33
C SER A 210 -20.89 4.18 -16.41
N GLY A 211 -21.90 3.73 -17.17
CA GLY A 211 -21.71 2.69 -18.18
C GLY A 211 -21.08 1.43 -17.59
N ASP A 212 -19.99 0.98 -18.21
CA ASP A 212 -19.27 -0.25 -17.85
C ASP A 212 -18.10 0.01 -16.89
N PHE A 213 -18.09 1.17 -16.22
CA PHE A 213 -17.08 1.55 -15.23
C PHE A 213 -17.72 1.83 -13.87
N VAL A 214 -17.07 1.38 -12.81
CA VAL A 214 -17.42 1.65 -11.41
C VAL A 214 -16.15 2.02 -10.66
N GLU A 215 -16.32 2.90 -9.68
CA GLU A 215 -15.27 3.31 -8.76
C GLU A 215 -15.79 3.27 -7.33
N PHE A 216 -14.89 2.91 -6.45
CA PHE A 216 -15.10 2.73 -5.03
C PHE A 216 -14.14 3.64 -4.28
N ARG A 217 -14.65 4.27 -3.22
CA ARG A 217 -13.83 5.00 -2.27
C ARG A 217 -14.05 4.44 -0.88
N ILE A 218 -12.95 4.11 -0.21
CA ILE A 218 -12.92 3.51 1.13
C ILE A 218 -12.14 4.45 2.03
N ALA A 219 -12.78 4.94 3.10
CA ALA A 219 -12.12 5.82 4.07
C ALA A 219 -11.14 5.01 4.93
N LEU A 220 -9.87 5.44 5.01
CA LEU A 220 -8.86 4.79 5.85
C LEU A 220 -9.29 4.79 7.33
N SER A 221 -9.92 5.87 7.79
CA SER A 221 -10.49 5.96 9.14
C SER A 221 -11.59 4.94 9.43
N GLY A 222 -12.26 4.44 8.38
CA GLY A 222 -13.27 3.39 8.48
C GLY A 222 -12.69 1.97 8.59
N ILE A 223 -11.38 1.83 8.39
CA ILE A 223 -10.63 0.58 8.40
C ILE A 223 -9.37 0.66 9.29
N TYR A 224 -9.44 1.47 10.35
CA TYR A 224 -8.43 1.63 11.40
C TYR A 224 -7.16 2.45 11.05
N ASP A 225 -7.24 3.34 10.05
CA ASP A 225 -6.15 4.23 9.63
C ASP A 225 -4.81 3.48 9.40
N PRO A 226 -4.80 2.47 8.52
CA PRO A 226 -3.62 1.64 8.33
C PRO A 226 -2.51 2.40 7.58
N GLU A 227 -1.25 2.08 7.91
CA GLU A 227 -0.08 2.60 7.17
C GLU A 227 0.15 1.86 5.85
N LYS A 228 -0.35 0.62 5.75
CA LYS A 228 -0.29 -0.22 4.54
C LYS A 228 -1.54 -1.07 4.42
N VAL A 229 -1.94 -1.37 3.19
CA VAL A 229 -3.06 -2.27 2.90
C VAL A 229 -2.66 -3.26 1.83
N ALA A 230 -2.90 -4.54 2.07
CA ALA A 230 -2.90 -5.56 1.02
C ALA A 230 -4.31 -5.72 0.45
N LEU A 231 -4.45 -5.52 -0.86
CA LEU A 231 -5.70 -5.44 -1.61
C LEU A 231 -5.76 -6.53 -2.69
N THR A 232 -6.89 -7.21 -2.79
CA THR A 232 -7.25 -7.98 -3.98
C THR A 232 -8.68 -7.68 -4.42
N VAL A 233 -8.90 -7.70 -5.73
CA VAL A 233 -10.21 -7.46 -6.35
C VAL A 233 -10.49 -8.47 -7.46
N PHE A 234 -11.72 -8.96 -7.53
CA PHE A 234 -12.18 -9.89 -8.57
C PHE A 234 -13.71 -9.88 -8.70
N MET A 235 -14.25 -10.49 -9.76
CA MET A 235 -15.70 -10.64 -9.92
C MET A 235 -16.17 -12.06 -9.61
N ILE A 236 -17.36 -12.15 -9.02
CA ILE A 236 -18.13 -13.38 -8.85
C ILE A 236 -19.45 -13.25 -9.61
N ASN A 237 -19.81 -14.29 -10.35
CA ASN A 237 -21.17 -14.51 -10.84
C ASN A 237 -21.88 -15.52 -9.93
N GLU A 238 -22.68 -15.01 -9.00
CA GLU A 238 -23.43 -15.76 -8.01
C GLU A 238 -24.68 -16.42 -8.62
N GLN A 239 -24.64 -17.72 -8.88
CA GLN A 239 -25.81 -18.48 -9.34
C GLN A 239 -26.10 -19.64 -8.38
N ALA A 240 -27.37 -20.07 -8.35
CA ALA A 240 -27.81 -21.14 -7.45
C ALA A 240 -27.02 -22.44 -7.71
N GLY A 241 -26.12 -22.77 -6.78
CA GLY A 241 -25.33 -24.01 -6.80
C GLY A 241 -24.13 -24.00 -7.75
N THR A 242 -23.78 -22.86 -8.36
CA THR A 242 -22.58 -22.72 -9.18
C THR A 242 -22.18 -21.24 -9.26
N GLU A 243 -20.97 -20.88 -8.84
CA GLU A 243 -20.47 -19.52 -9.00
C GLU A 243 -19.22 -19.54 -9.86
N TRP A 244 -19.12 -18.51 -10.70
CA TRP A 244 -18.05 -18.38 -11.67
C TRP A 244 -17.21 -17.18 -11.30
N THR A 245 -15.92 -17.39 -11.10
CA THR A 245 -14.96 -16.31 -10.86
C THR A 245 -14.32 -15.87 -12.14
N PHE A 246 -14.07 -14.57 -12.23
CA PHE A 246 -13.42 -13.97 -13.38
C PHE A 246 -12.83 -12.62 -13.02
N ALA A 247 -11.94 -12.13 -13.89
CA ALA A 247 -11.35 -10.81 -13.84
C ALA A 247 -10.62 -10.51 -12.50
N GLY A 248 -9.94 -11.50 -11.93
CA GLY A 248 -9.06 -11.25 -10.79
C GLY A 248 -7.94 -10.26 -11.12
N LEU A 249 -7.56 -9.46 -10.14
CA LEU A 249 -6.42 -8.56 -10.24
C LEU A 249 -5.17 -9.35 -10.67
N TYR A 250 -4.50 -8.86 -11.73
CA TYR A 250 -3.35 -9.44 -12.42
C TYR A 250 -3.66 -10.72 -13.24
N PRO A 251 -3.35 -10.80 -14.54
CA PRO A 251 -3.56 -12.00 -15.36
C PRO A 251 -2.39 -12.97 -15.34
N ASP A 252 -1.17 -12.47 -15.23
CA ASP A 252 0.04 -13.23 -15.20
C ASP A 252 0.61 -13.15 -13.80
N ALA A 253 1.01 -14.29 -13.24
CA ALA A 253 1.74 -14.34 -11.99
C ALA A 253 3.20 -13.85 -12.17
N TRP A 254 3.39 -12.80 -12.99
CA TRP A 254 4.61 -12.02 -13.17
C TRP A 254 5.89 -12.85 -13.36
N GLY A 255 5.78 -14.00 -14.04
CA GLY A 255 6.87 -14.96 -14.28
C GLY A 255 6.74 -16.31 -13.57
N LEU A 256 5.70 -16.54 -12.76
CA LEU A 256 5.32 -17.88 -12.33
C LEU A 256 4.68 -18.64 -13.51
N GLY A 257 4.83 -19.97 -13.52
CA GLY A 257 4.52 -20.80 -14.69
C GLY A 257 3.04 -20.75 -15.07
N ALA A 258 2.71 -21.20 -16.30
CA ALA A 258 1.36 -21.22 -16.86
C ALA A 258 0.29 -22.05 -16.08
N GLY A 259 0.57 -22.46 -14.85
CA GLY A 259 -0.33 -23.14 -13.92
C GLY A 259 -0.75 -22.32 -12.70
N ASP A 260 -0.15 -21.15 -12.47
CA ASP A 260 -0.44 -20.29 -11.31
C ASP A 260 -1.21 -19.06 -11.78
N ILE A 261 -2.55 -19.17 -11.86
CA ILE A 261 -3.42 -18.05 -12.25
C ILE A 261 -3.85 -17.28 -10.98
N PRO A 262 -3.61 -15.96 -10.89
CA PRO A 262 -3.86 -15.08 -9.74
C PRO A 262 -5.19 -15.27 -9.01
N VAL A 263 -6.29 -15.24 -9.77
CA VAL A 263 -7.58 -15.82 -9.41
C VAL A 263 -8.03 -16.62 -10.61
N SER A 264 -8.18 -17.93 -10.47
CA SER A 264 -8.53 -18.73 -11.64
C SER A 264 -9.93 -18.37 -12.16
N ASP A 265 -10.02 -18.09 -13.45
CA ASP A 265 -11.30 -17.90 -14.15
C ASP A 265 -11.99 -19.25 -14.30
N GLY A 266 -13.26 -19.36 -13.89
CA GLY A 266 -13.97 -20.64 -13.96
C GLY A 266 -14.87 -20.95 -12.79
N TYR A 267 -15.27 -22.22 -12.76
CA TYR A 267 -16.02 -22.83 -11.67
C TYR A 267 -15.05 -23.49 -10.69
N PHE A 268 -15.09 -23.05 -9.45
CA PHE A 268 -14.28 -23.61 -8.37
C PHE A 268 -15.17 -23.92 -7.18
N ALA A 269 -14.78 -24.88 -6.33
CA ALA A 269 -15.39 -25.03 -5.00
C ALA A 269 -14.74 -24.07 -3.99
N THR A 270 -13.45 -23.81 -4.17
CA THR A 270 -12.65 -22.84 -3.42
C THR A 270 -11.99 -21.93 -4.43
N ILE A 271 -12.19 -20.62 -4.31
CA ILE A 271 -11.66 -19.63 -5.24
C ILE A 271 -10.21 -19.34 -4.84
N PRO A 272 -9.19 -19.79 -5.59
CA PRO A 272 -7.82 -19.63 -5.18
C PRO A 272 -7.36 -18.22 -5.54
N VAL A 273 -7.20 -17.35 -4.54
CA VAL A 273 -6.46 -16.09 -4.69
C VAL A 273 -4.99 -16.40 -4.42
N SER A 274 -4.11 -15.85 -5.25
CA SER A 274 -2.67 -16.11 -5.20
C SER A 274 -1.80 -14.88 -5.48
N THR A 275 -2.41 -13.69 -5.57
CA THR A 275 -1.67 -12.43 -5.64
C THR A 275 -2.48 -11.30 -5.02
N TYR A 276 -1.78 -10.26 -4.60
CA TYR A 276 -2.38 -9.02 -4.11
C TYR A 276 -1.49 -7.81 -4.43
N LEU A 277 -2.11 -6.62 -4.38
CA LEU A 277 -1.44 -5.34 -4.42
C LEU A 277 -1.19 -4.86 -2.99
N LEU A 278 0.03 -4.53 -2.65
CA LEU A 278 0.42 -3.87 -1.41
C LEU A 278 0.45 -2.35 -1.65
N ALA A 279 -0.51 -1.63 -1.08
CA ALA A 279 -0.50 -0.19 -0.99
C ALA A 279 0.23 0.24 0.28
N ASP A 280 1.34 0.96 0.15
CA ASP A 280 2.05 1.56 1.27
C ASP A 280 1.87 3.08 1.20
N PHE A 281 1.08 3.61 2.13
CA PHE A 281 0.73 5.04 2.11
C PHE A 281 1.89 5.91 2.58
N ALA A 282 2.96 5.37 3.16
CA ALA A 282 4.11 6.17 3.57
C ALA A 282 5.12 6.41 2.43
N LEU A 283 5.15 5.53 1.42
CA LEU A 283 6.21 5.54 0.41
C LEU A 283 5.91 6.43 -0.79
N ALA A 284 6.96 7.00 -1.38
CA ALA A 284 6.94 7.69 -2.68
C ALA A 284 6.88 6.67 -3.83
N ARG A 285 5.92 5.73 -3.75
CA ARG A 285 5.82 4.59 -4.65
C ARG A 285 4.44 4.52 -5.28
N GLU A 286 4.41 4.60 -6.60
CA GLU A 286 3.16 4.50 -7.37
C GLU A 286 2.59 3.06 -7.35
N PRO A 287 1.28 2.89 -7.61
CA PRO A 287 0.62 1.58 -7.54
C PRO A 287 1.22 0.53 -8.46
N ALA A 288 1.69 0.91 -9.66
CA ALA A 288 2.31 -0.01 -10.62
C ALA A 288 3.74 -0.45 -10.29
N ASP A 289 4.37 0.05 -9.22
CA ASP A 289 5.72 -0.36 -8.83
C ASP A 289 5.79 -1.88 -8.60
N SER A 290 6.89 -2.49 -9.04
CA SER A 290 7.12 -3.93 -8.89
C SER A 290 7.10 -4.43 -7.44
N MET A 291 7.51 -3.62 -6.48
CA MET A 291 7.57 -3.98 -5.06
C MET A 291 6.20 -3.99 -4.39
N ASN A 292 5.20 -3.35 -5.00
CA ASN A 292 3.82 -3.39 -4.52
C ASN A 292 3.12 -4.68 -4.94
N LYS A 293 3.73 -5.52 -5.79
CA LYS A 293 3.13 -6.75 -6.29
C LYS A 293 3.57 -7.93 -5.45
N GLN A 294 2.62 -8.63 -4.85
CA GLN A 294 2.89 -9.72 -3.92
C GLN A 294 2.20 -11.03 -4.36
N PRO A 295 2.84 -12.20 -4.13
CA PRO A 295 2.28 -13.52 -4.44
C PRO A 295 1.28 -14.04 -3.39
#